data_AF-A0A7C4ZPY9-F1
#
_entry.id   AF-A0A7C4ZPY9-F1
#
_cell.length_a   1.000
_cell.length_b   1.000
_cell.length_c   1.000
_cell.angle_alpha   90.00
_cell.angle_beta   90.00
_cell.angle_gamma   90.00
#
_symmetry.space_group_name_H-M   'P 1'
#
loop_
_entity.id
_entity.type
_entity.pdbx_description
1 polymer ?
#
loop_
_entity_poly.entity_id
_entity_poly.type
_entity_poly.pdbx_seq_one_letter_code
_entity_poly.pdbx_strand_id
1 'polypeptide(L)'
;MSHLKPTATEKQILQDALSSDYRVVGIRLREGEYQYELSKAIADFQLELYLPDVKDLIKKLHGAEKVDDVQLVRKIQTILKKMEKSGVIKILPKTKPWELQRYALLSLKFIDIDKNQVSLATDEQIQQAKEKIKRIISQQNLSKLPQNILRLKVYVSAFLITLSYAILVWNLLQPIINPIIFAITFSLATLCSIVLGRSLSEFKS
;
A
#
# COMPACT_ATOMS: atom_id res chain seq x y z
N MET A 1 9.74 -14.35 2.60
CA MET A 1 10.13 -12.98 2.22
C MET A 1 9.06 -12.05 2.76
N SER A 2 9.43 -11.08 3.60
CA SER A 2 8.45 -10.19 4.24
C SER A 2 7.92 -9.20 3.21
N HIS A 3 6.73 -9.46 2.68
CA HIS A 3 6.01 -8.56 1.80
C HIS A 3 5.72 -7.27 2.55
N LEU A 4 6.53 -6.22 2.33
CA LEU A 4 6.14 -4.88 2.75
C LEU A 4 4.89 -4.50 1.96
N LYS A 5 3.78 -4.28 2.67
CA LYS A 5 2.57 -3.75 2.06
C LYS A 5 2.94 -2.44 1.35
N PRO A 6 2.58 -2.26 0.07
CA PRO A 6 2.95 -1.06 -0.66
C PRO A 6 2.41 0.18 0.06
N THR A 7 3.21 1.24 0.15
CA THR A 7 2.75 2.54 0.67
C THR A 7 1.69 3.16 -0.25
N ALA A 8 0.97 4.20 0.21
CA ALA A 8 -0.07 4.84 -0.62
C ALA A 8 0.48 5.33 -1.97
N THR A 9 1.68 5.93 -1.96
CA THR A 9 2.38 6.37 -3.17
C THR A 9 2.76 5.21 -4.08
N GLU A 10 3.24 4.11 -3.51
CA GLU A 10 3.58 2.90 -4.27
C GLU A 10 2.36 2.25 -4.91
N LYS A 11 1.22 2.22 -4.20
CA LYS A 11 -0.06 1.74 -4.76
C LYS A 11 -0.49 2.59 -5.94
N GLN A 12 -0.33 3.91 -5.86
CA GLN A 12 -0.63 4.80 -6.98
C GLN A 12 0.28 4.53 -8.17
N ILE A 13 1.59 4.35 -7.94
CA ILE A 13 2.54 4.00 -9.01
C ILE A 13 2.16 2.68 -9.69
N LEU A 14 1.79 1.66 -8.91
CA LEU A 14 1.32 0.39 -9.46
C LEU A 14 0.02 0.55 -10.25
N GLN A 15 -0.94 1.34 -9.73
CA GLN A 15 -2.21 1.60 -10.40
C GLN A 15 -2.01 2.35 -11.72
N ASP A 16 -1.13 3.36 -11.73
CA ASP A 16 -0.78 4.15 -12.90
C ASP A 16 -0.09 3.25 -13.95
N ALA A 17 0.86 2.41 -13.55
CA ALA A 17 1.55 1.50 -14.46
C ALA A 17 0.61 0.45 -15.08
N LEU A 18 -0.33 -0.08 -14.30
CA LEU A 18 -1.34 -1.05 -14.75
C LEU A 18 -2.43 -0.42 -15.63
N SER A 19 -2.65 0.89 -15.51
CA SER A 19 -3.67 1.62 -16.28
C SER A 19 -3.09 2.40 -17.45
N SER A 20 -1.76 2.50 -17.54
CA SER A 20 -1.06 3.19 -18.62
C SER A 20 -1.23 2.42 -19.93
N ASP A 21 -1.54 3.18 -20.97
CA ASP A 21 -1.41 2.70 -22.34
C ASP A 21 0.08 2.59 -22.73
N TYR A 22 0.31 2.34 -24.02
CA TYR A 22 1.64 2.27 -24.62
C TYR A 22 2.46 3.53 -24.34
N ARG A 23 3.62 3.35 -23.69
CA ARG A 23 4.61 4.42 -23.52
C ARG A 23 5.73 4.30 -24.54
N VAL A 24 6.02 5.41 -25.22
CA VAL A 24 7.21 5.51 -26.09
C VAL A 24 8.46 5.61 -25.23
N VAL A 25 9.46 4.78 -25.51
CA VAL A 25 10.72 4.73 -24.75
C VAL A 25 11.93 4.86 -25.65
N GLY A 26 12.97 5.51 -25.14
CA GLY A 26 14.20 5.80 -25.90
C GLY A 26 15.18 4.64 -25.98
N ILE A 27 14.75 3.40 -25.69
CA ILE A 27 15.60 2.20 -25.76
C ILE A 27 14.92 1.09 -26.54
N ARG A 28 15.74 0.20 -27.07
CA ARG A 28 15.30 -1.07 -27.64
C ARG A 28 14.90 -2.02 -26.51
N LEU A 29 13.76 -2.69 -26.67
CA LEU A 29 13.21 -3.65 -25.72
C LEU A 29 12.78 -4.90 -26.50
N ARG A 30 13.75 -5.73 -26.90
CA ARG A 30 13.47 -6.95 -27.67
C ARG A 30 13.72 -8.20 -26.84
N GLU A 31 12.92 -9.23 -27.09
CA GLU A 31 13.14 -10.56 -26.53
C GLU A 31 14.56 -11.04 -26.82
N GLY A 32 15.24 -11.57 -25.79
CA GLY A 32 16.65 -11.95 -25.83
C GLY A 32 17.63 -10.83 -25.48
N GLU A 33 17.18 -9.57 -25.37
CA GLU A 33 18.00 -8.49 -24.82
C GLU A 33 17.85 -8.39 -23.29
N TYR A 34 18.95 -8.06 -22.62
CA TYR A 34 18.99 -7.99 -21.16
C TYR A 34 18.00 -6.97 -20.57
N GLN A 35 17.77 -5.87 -21.28
CA GLN A 35 16.81 -4.82 -20.90
C GLN A 35 15.38 -5.34 -20.92
N TYR A 36 15.04 -6.17 -21.91
CA TYR A 36 13.73 -6.81 -21.97
C TYR A 36 13.57 -7.83 -20.84
N GLU A 37 14.58 -8.68 -20.60
CA GLU A 37 14.53 -9.66 -19.50
C GLU A 37 14.35 -9.00 -18.13
N LEU A 38 15.10 -7.91 -17.87
CA LEU A 38 14.92 -7.10 -16.67
C LEU A 38 13.52 -6.49 -16.60
N SER A 39 13.01 -5.94 -17.70
CA SER A 39 11.67 -5.35 -17.74
C SER A 39 10.60 -6.40 -17.46
N LYS A 40 10.70 -7.57 -18.07
CA LYS A 40 9.79 -8.70 -17.87
C LYS A 40 9.83 -9.19 -16.41
N ALA A 41 11.01 -9.31 -15.82
CA ALA A 41 11.13 -9.66 -14.41
C ALA A 41 10.43 -8.64 -13.50
N ILE A 42 10.62 -7.33 -13.73
CA ILE A 42 9.93 -6.28 -12.96
C ILE A 42 8.41 -6.34 -13.20
N ALA A 43 7.98 -6.54 -14.44
CA ALA A 43 6.56 -6.65 -14.80
C ALA A 43 5.87 -7.76 -14.01
N ASP A 44 6.46 -8.95 -13.97
CA ASP A 44 5.92 -10.07 -13.21
C ASP A 44 5.77 -9.75 -11.72
N PHE A 45 6.76 -9.07 -11.11
CA PHE A 45 6.64 -8.65 -9.71
C PHE A 45 5.51 -7.62 -9.53
N GLN A 46 5.34 -6.68 -10.46
CA GLN A 46 4.25 -5.70 -10.41
C GLN A 46 2.86 -6.33 -10.61
N LEU A 47 2.75 -7.40 -11.39
CA LEU A 47 1.50 -8.19 -11.51
C LEU A 47 1.12 -8.86 -10.18
N GLU A 48 2.12 -9.20 -9.37
CA GLU A 48 1.95 -9.65 -7.98
C GLU A 48 1.79 -8.49 -6.97
N LEU A 49 1.71 -7.25 -7.45
CA LEU A 49 1.63 -6.02 -6.66
C LEU A 49 2.86 -5.80 -5.75
N TYR A 50 4.01 -6.31 -6.18
CA TYR A 50 5.28 -6.18 -5.50
C TYR A 50 6.26 -5.32 -6.30
N LEU A 51 7.12 -4.59 -5.58
CA LEU A 51 8.11 -3.69 -6.14
C LEU A 51 9.50 -4.22 -5.81
N PRO A 52 10.19 -4.86 -6.77
CA PRO A 52 11.40 -5.61 -6.50
C PRO A 52 12.60 -4.70 -6.25
N ASP A 53 13.54 -5.19 -5.46
CA ASP A 53 14.89 -4.64 -5.39
C ASP A 53 15.86 -5.39 -6.35
N VAL A 54 17.12 -4.96 -6.39
CA VAL A 54 18.12 -5.59 -7.27
C VAL A 54 18.39 -7.05 -6.90
N LYS A 55 18.30 -7.43 -5.62
CA LYS A 55 18.52 -8.81 -5.18
C LYS A 55 17.36 -9.71 -5.59
N ASP A 56 16.13 -9.21 -5.53
CA ASP A 56 14.95 -9.91 -6.03
C ASP A 56 15.05 -10.18 -7.53
N LEU A 57 15.51 -9.20 -8.31
CA LEU A 57 15.73 -9.34 -9.75
C LEU A 57 16.80 -10.39 -10.05
N ILE A 58 17.93 -10.37 -9.33
CA ILE A 58 19.00 -11.36 -9.51
C ILE A 58 18.50 -12.76 -9.15
N LYS A 59 17.80 -12.90 -8.02
CA LYS A 59 17.26 -14.18 -7.57
C LYS A 59 16.33 -14.79 -8.63
N LYS A 60 15.53 -13.95 -9.28
CA LYS A 60 14.59 -14.39 -10.32
C LYS A 60 15.26 -14.73 -11.65
N LEU A 61 16.23 -13.92 -12.10
CA LEU A 61 16.87 -14.08 -13.41
C LEU A 61 18.07 -15.05 -13.42
N HIS A 62 18.79 -15.14 -12.30
CA HIS A 62 20.10 -15.77 -12.22
C HIS A 62 20.23 -16.80 -11.08
N GLY A 63 19.18 -16.99 -10.28
CA GLY A 63 19.18 -17.92 -9.14
C GLY A 63 19.68 -17.29 -7.84
N ALA A 64 19.39 -17.97 -6.72
CA ALA A 64 19.72 -17.47 -5.38
C ALA A 64 21.23 -17.42 -5.10
N GLU A 65 22.02 -18.26 -5.78
CA GLU A 65 23.48 -18.35 -5.64
C GLU A 65 24.24 -17.09 -6.10
N LYS A 66 23.66 -16.30 -7.01
CA LYS A 66 24.32 -15.11 -7.59
C LYS A 66 23.91 -13.79 -6.95
N VAL A 67 23.05 -13.83 -5.93
CA VAL A 67 22.47 -12.65 -5.27
C VAL A 67 23.52 -11.74 -4.64
N ASP A 68 24.61 -12.32 -4.13
CA ASP A 68 25.68 -11.58 -3.46
C ASP A 68 26.88 -11.28 -4.38
N ASP A 69 26.77 -11.56 -5.69
CA ASP A 69 27.76 -11.15 -6.68
C ASP A 69 27.71 -9.62 -6.88
N VAL A 70 28.68 -8.95 -6.26
CA VAL A 70 28.81 -7.49 -6.29
C VAL A 70 29.00 -6.96 -7.72
N GLN A 71 29.67 -7.69 -8.61
CA GLN A 71 29.86 -7.25 -10.00
C GLN A 71 28.55 -7.29 -10.76
N LEU A 72 27.77 -8.36 -10.58
CA LEU A 72 26.46 -8.52 -11.20
C LEU A 72 25.47 -7.46 -10.70
N VAL A 73 25.42 -7.22 -9.39
CA VAL A 73 24.59 -6.17 -8.77
C VAL A 73 24.89 -4.81 -9.39
N ARG A 74 26.17 -4.43 -9.49
CA ARG A 74 26.58 -3.14 -10.08
C ARG A 74 26.21 -3.02 -11.55
N LYS A 75 26.37 -4.11 -12.32
CA LYS A 75 26.01 -4.16 -13.73
C LYS A 75 24.50 -3.95 -13.92
N ILE A 76 23.67 -4.67 -13.16
CA ILE A 76 22.21 -4.51 -13.19
C ILE A 76 21.79 -3.10 -12.80
N GLN A 77 22.32 -2.56 -11.70
CA GLN A 77 22.01 -1.19 -11.26
C GLN A 77 22.37 -0.14 -12.32
N THR A 78 23.48 -0.33 -13.02
CA THR A 78 23.89 0.56 -14.12
C THR A 78 22.89 0.51 -15.27
N ILE A 79 22.40 -0.67 -15.62
CA ILE A 79 21.42 -0.86 -16.70
C ILE A 79 20.06 -0.29 -16.27
N LEU A 80 19.61 -0.54 -15.04
CA LEU A 80 18.39 0.04 -14.48
C LEU A 80 18.44 1.58 -14.50
N LYS A 81 19.58 2.18 -14.15
CA LYS A 81 19.77 3.64 -14.25
C LYS A 81 19.66 4.16 -15.69
N LYS A 82 20.10 3.38 -16.69
CA LYS A 82 19.89 3.72 -18.10
C LYS A 82 18.41 3.61 -18.49
N MET A 83 17.74 2.53 -18.07
CA MET A 83 16.31 2.31 -18.31
C MET A 83 15.43 3.39 -17.68
N GLU A 84 15.80 3.91 -16.51
CA GLU A 84 15.13 5.03 -15.86
C GLU A 84 15.22 6.30 -16.70
N LYS A 85 16.43 6.66 -17.16
CA LYS A 85 16.64 7.83 -18.02
C LYS A 85 15.85 7.75 -19.32
N SER A 86 15.61 6.55 -19.82
CA SER A 86 14.86 6.29 -21.05
C SER A 86 13.35 6.16 -20.85
N GLY A 87 12.85 6.34 -19.62
CA GLY A 87 11.42 6.37 -19.31
C GLY A 87 10.74 5.00 -19.21
N VAL A 88 11.51 3.92 -19.03
CA VAL A 88 10.97 2.56 -18.87
C VAL A 88 10.59 2.27 -17.42
N ILE A 89 11.52 2.55 -16.51
CA ILE A 89 11.37 2.30 -15.07
C ILE A 89 11.41 3.61 -14.28
N LYS A 90 10.94 3.54 -13.03
CA LYS A 90 11.08 4.56 -12.01
C LYS A 90 11.85 3.95 -10.83
N ILE A 91 12.94 4.59 -10.41
CA ILE A 91 13.64 4.20 -9.18
C ILE A 91 12.90 4.84 -8.01
N LEU A 92 12.53 4.02 -7.04
CA LEU A 92 11.81 4.46 -5.86
C LEU A 92 12.79 4.85 -4.75
N PRO A 93 12.43 5.87 -3.94
CA PRO A 93 13.23 6.20 -2.76
C PRO A 93 13.27 5.01 -1.81
N LYS A 94 14.40 4.86 -1.12
CA LYS A 94 14.56 3.85 -0.09
C LYS A 94 13.66 4.21 1.10
N THR A 95 13.03 3.20 1.70
CA THR A 95 12.25 3.43 2.91
C THR A 95 13.20 3.61 4.10
N LYS A 96 14.30 2.86 4.15
CA LYS A 96 15.37 3.05 5.13
C LYS A 96 16.74 3.22 4.46
N PRO A 97 17.70 3.95 5.09
CA PRO A 97 19.02 4.20 4.47
C PRO A 97 19.79 2.95 4.05
N TRP A 98 19.67 1.87 4.83
CA TRP A 98 20.35 0.58 4.63
C TRP A 98 19.59 -0.38 3.69
N GLU A 99 18.40 -0.02 3.23
CA GLU A 99 17.64 -0.84 2.27
C GLU A 99 18.13 -0.60 0.84
N LEU A 100 17.87 -1.58 -0.02
CA LEU A 100 18.12 -1.45 -1.45
C LEU A 100 17.04 -0.59 -2.10
N GLN A 101 17.41 0.05 -3.21
CA GLN A 101 16.42 0.77 -4.02
C GLN A 101 15.46 -0.23 -4.66
N ARG A 102 14.19 0.18 -4.75
CA ARG A 102 13.13 -0.59 -5.40
C ARG A 102 12.82 0.00 -6.77
N TYR A 103 12.34 -0.84 -7.66
CA TYR A 103 12.11 -0.49 -9.05
C TYR A 103 10.66 -0.75 -9.44
N ALA A 104 10.09 0.11 -10.26
CA ALA A 104 8.76 -0.04 -10.82
C ALA A 104 8.82 0.24 -12.32
N LEU A 105 8.11 -0.51 -13.17
CA LEU A 105 7.85 -0.02 -14.52
C LEU A 105 6.83 1.11 -14.49
N LEU A 106 6.96 2.00 -15.46
CA LEU A 106 6.03 3.10 -15.70
C LEU A 106 4.81 2.68 -16.53
N SER A 107 4.92 1.59 -17.29
CA SER A 107 3.84 0.94 -18.03
C SER A 107 4.19 -0.55 -18.21
N LEU A 108 3.21 -1.39 -18.52
CA LEU A 108 3.44 -2.77 -18.96
C LEU A 108 3.48 -2.90 -20.48
N LYS A 109 3.16 -1.82 -21.20
CA LYS A 109 3.11 -1.73 -22.66
C LYS A 109 4.01 -0.59 -23.12
N PHE A 110 4.93 -0.89 -24.02
CA PHE A 110 5.92 0.06 -24.52
C PHE A 110 5.96 0.09 -26.04
N ILE A 111 6.39 1.23 -26.58
CA ILE A 111 6.80 1.39 -27.98
C ILE A 111 8.29 1.66 -27.93
N ASP A 112 9.09 0.73 -28.45
CA ASP A 112 10.55 0.84 -28.44
C ASP A 112 11.06 1.93 -29.40
N ILE A 113 12.37 2.18 -29.38
CA ILE A 113 13.02 3.17 -30.26
C ILE A 113 12.83 2.87 -31.76
N ASP A 114 12.63 1.61 -32.13
CA ASP A 114 12.40 1.17 -33.51
C ASP A 114 10.90 1.16 -33.86
N LYS A 115 10.04 1.68 -32.97
CA LYS A 115 8.56 1.72 -33.07
C LYS A 115 7.86 0.36 -32.97
N ASN A 116 8.53 -0.66 -32.44
CA ASN A 116 7.90 -1.94 -32.14
C ASN A 116 7.06 -1.83 -30.88
N GLN A 117 5.86 -2.42 -30.92
CA GLN A 117 5.02 -2.57 -29.73
C GLN A 117 5.50 -3.76 -28.91
N VAL A 118 5.76 -3.52 -27.63
CA VAL A 118 6.27 -4.51 -26.69
C VAL A 118 5.30 -4.60 -25.52
N SER A 119 4.64 -5.75 -25.35
CA SER A 119 3.81 -6.04 -24.19
C SER A 119 4.54 -7.00 -23.26
N LEU A 120 4.77 -6.57 -22.02
CA LEU A 120 5.47 -7.39 -21.01
C LEU A 120 4.53 -8.34 -20.27
N ALA A 121 3.22 -8.15 -20.40
CA ALA A 121 2.17 -8.95 -19.77
C ALA A 121 0.99 -9.11 -20.74
N THR A 122 0.16 -10.12 -20.51
CA THR A 122 -1.10 -10.27 -21.26
C THR A 122 -2.18 -9.34 -20.70
N ASP A 123 -3.14 -8.93 -21.53
CA ASP A 123 -4.24 -8.06 -21.09
C ASP A 123 -5.03 -8.67 -19.92
N GLU A 124 -5.17 -9.99 -19.90
CA GLU A 124 -5.79 -10.74 -18.80
C GLU A 124 -5.02 -10.59 -17.48
N GLN A 125 -3.69 -10.74 -17.51
CA GLN A 125 -2.83 -10.58 -16.33
C GLN A 125 -2.90 -9.15 -15.80
N ILE A 126 -2.86 -8.15 -16.70
CA ILE A 126 -2.96 -6.74 -16.36
C ILE A 126 -4.31 -6.46 -15.68
N GLN A 127 -5.40 -6.96 -16.26
CA GLN A 127 -6.74 -6.75 -15.72
C GLN A 127 -6.91 -7.43 -14.35
N GLN A 128 -6.37 -8.64 -14.17
CA GLN A 128 -6.37 -9.31 -12.86
C GLN A 128 -5.60 -8.50 -11.81
N ALA A 129 -4.41 -8.01 -12.13
CA ALA A 129 -3.62 -7.18 -11.22
C ALA A 129 -4.33 -5.84 -10.90
N LYS A 130 -4.99 -5.23 -11.89
CA LYS A 130 -5.79 -4.01 -11.74
C LYS A 130 -6.96 -4.21 -10.78
N GLU A 131 -7.69 -5.31 -10.89
CA GLU A 131 -8.77 -5.64 -9.96
C GLU A 131 -8.23 -5.94 -8.55
N LYS A 132 -7.10 -6.64 -8.43
CA LYS A 132 -6.45 -6.89 -7.12
C LYS A 132 -6.08 -5.58 -6.42
N ILE A 133 -5.43 -4.64 -7.12
CA ILE A 133 -5.01 -3.38 -6.49
C ILE A 133 -6.20 -2.48 -6.15
N LYS A 134 -7.23 -2.44 -7.01
CA LYS A 134 -8.47 -1.71 -6.75
C LYS A 134 -9.14 -2.19 -5.46
N ARG A 135 -9.24 -3.52 -5.26
CA ARG A 135 -9.78 -4.10 -4.01
C ARG A 135 -8.96 -3.66 -2.79
N ILE A 136 -7.64 -3.70 -2.86
CA ILE A 136 -6.75 -3.29 -1.76
C ILE A 136 -6.93 -1.80 -1.42
N ILE A 137 -7.06 -0.94 -2.43
CA ILE A 137 -7.30 0.49 -2.24
C ILE A 137 -8.70 0.72 -1.65
N SER A 138 -9.73 0.09 -2.19
CA SER A 138 -11.12 0.20 -1.69
C SER A 138 -11.27 -0.28 -0.24
N GLN A 139 -10.66 -1.41 0.13
CA GLN A 139 -10.65 -1.90 1.51
C GLN A 139 -9.95 -0.92 2.47
N GLN A 140 -8.85 -0.31 2.04
CA GLN A 140 -8.16 0.68 2.85
C GLN A 140 -9.00 1.95 3.05
N ASN A 141 -9.73 2.38 2.02
CA ASN A 141 -10.66 3.51 2.10
C ASN A 141 -11.86 3.20 3.01
N LEU A 142 -12.37 1.97 3.00
CA LEU A 142 -13.42 1.51 3.92
C LEU A 142 -12.94 1.47 5.39
N SER A 143 -11.68 1.09 5.64
CA SER A 143 -11.10 1.09 6.99
C SER A 143 -10.74 2.49 7.51
N LYS A 144 -10.56 3.47 6.63
CA LYS A 144 -10.32 4.86 7.01
C LYS A 144 -11.66 5.57 7.15
N LEU A 145 -12.32 5.37 8.29
CA LEU A 145 -13.37 6.29 8.71
C LEU A 145 -12.79 7.71 8.65
N PRO A 146 -13.45 8.69 8.01
CA PRO A 146 -12.93 10.05 7.94
C PRO A 146 -12.56 10.52 9.34
N GLN A 147 -11.36 11.08 9.51
CA GLN A 147 -10.83 11.47 10.81
C GLN A 147 -11.79 12.42 11.58
N ASN A 148 -12.59 13.19 10.84
CA ASN A 148 -13.66 14.04 11.37
C ASN A 148 -14.81 13.25 12.01
N ILE A 149 -15.21 12.11 11.42
CA ILE A 149 -16.24 11.21 11.97
C ILE A 149 -15.71 10.50 13.22
N LEU A 150 -14.43 10.10 13.21
CA LEU A 150 -13.80 9.47 14.37
C LEU A 150 -13.69 10.45 15.55
N ARG A 151 -13.31 11.71 15.29
CA ARG A 151 -13.34 12.80 16.29
C ARG A 151 -14.75 13.04 16.82
N LEU A 152 -15.75 13.13 15.95
CA LEU A 152 -17.15 13.32 16.35
C LEU A 152 -17.63 12.19 17.26
N LYS A 153 -17.32 10.93 16.91
CA LYS A 153 -17.64 9.76 17.73
C LYS A 153 -17.00 9.84 19.12
N VAL A 154 -15.73 10.24 19.20
CA VAL A 154 -15.03 10.47 20.49
C VAL A 154 -15.70 11.57 21.31
N TYR A 155 -16.04 12.71 20.70
CA TYR A 155 -16.72 13.80 21.41
C TYR A 155 -18.11 13.40 21.91
N VAL A 156 -18.90 12.72 21.09
CA VAL A 156 -20.25 12.25 21.46
C VAL A 156 -20.17 11.22 22.59
N SER A 157 -19.25 10.25 22.51
CA SER A 157 -19.06 9.27 23.57
C SER A 157 -18.58 9.90 24.88
N ALA A 158 -17.64 10.86 24.83
CA ALA A 158 -17.19 11.58 26.01
C ALA A 158 -18.34 12.39 26.65
N PHE A 159 -19.14 13.08 25.84
CA PHE A 159 -20.30 13.83 26.31
C PHE A 159 -21.35 12.93 26.98
N LEU A 160 -21.66 11.78 26.37
CA LEU A 160 -22.60 10.81 26.93
C LEU A 160 -22.13 10.22 28.26
N ILE A 161 -20.83 9.96 28.41
CA ILE A 161 -20.25 9.48 29.68
C ILE A 161 -20.41 10.55 30.76
N THR A 162 -20.05 11.80 30.48
CA THR A 162 -20.17 12.91 31.44
C THR A 162 -21.61 13.11 31.88
N LEU A 163 -22.56 13.08 30.94
CA LEU A 163 -23.99 13.22 31.23
C LEU A 163 -24.51 12.05 32.08
N SER A 164 -24.15 10.81 31.71
CA SER A 164 -24.56 9.63 32.46
C SER A 164 -23.99 9.62 33.89
N TYR A 165 -22.73 10.05 34.05
CA TYR A 165 -22.08 10.14 35.35
C TYR A 165 -22.71 11.23 36.23
N ALA A 166 -23.07 12.37 35.66
CA ALA A 166 -23.79 13.43 36.38
C ALA A 166 -25.17 12.94 36.88
N ILE A 167 -25.89 12.18 36.07
CA ILE A 167 -27.19 11.59 36.46
C ILE A 167 -27.01 10.52 37.55
N LEU A 168 -25.96 9.70 37.48
CA LEU A 168 -25.63 8.72 38.54
C LEU A 168 -25.34 9.40 39.87
N VAL A 169 -24.49 10.43 39.87
CA VAL A 169 -24.16 11.20 41.08
C VAL A 169 -25.43 11.87 41.63
N TRP A 170 -26.28 12.43 40.77
CA TRP A 170 -27.55 13.03 41.17
C TRP A 170 -28.51 12.02 41.79
N ASN A 171 -28.63 10.81 41.23
CA ASN A 171 -29.50 9.76 41.77
C ASN A 171 -29.00 9.24 43.13
N LEU A 172 -27.68 9.19 43.34
CA LEU A 172 -27.08 8.82 44.64
C LEU A 172 -27.27 9.90 45.72
N LEU A 173 -27.47 11.16 45.33
CA LEU A 173 -27.77 12.27 46.24
C LEU A 173 -29.23 12.29 46.69
N GLN A 174 -30.13 11.53 46.04
CA GLN A 174 -31.53 11.47 46.44
C GLN A 174 -31.72 10.58 47.68
N PRO A 175 -32.62 10.97 48.61
CA PRO A 175 -32.89 10.19 49.82
C PRO A 175 -33.54 8.84 49.56
N ILE A 176 -34.12 8.63 48.37
CA ILE A 176 -34.62 7.33 47.89
C ILE A 176 -34.03 7.10 46.50
N ILE A 177 -33.13 6.13 46.40
CA ILE A 177 -32.48 5.78 45.14
C ILE A 177 -33.48 5.03 44.26
N ASN A 178 -33.65 5.45 43.01
CA ASN A 178 -34.39 4.66 42.03
C ASN A 178 -33.45 3.62 41.37
N PRO A 179 -33.57 2.33 41.69
CA PRO A 179 -32.63 1.30 41.23
C PRO A 179 -32.71 1.06 39.72
N ILE A 180 -33.88 1.28 39.11
CA ILE A 180 -34.08 1.10 37.66
C ILE A 180 -33.28 2.16 36.89
N ILE A 181 -33.41 3.43 37.32
CA ILE A 181 -32.69 4.55 36.69
C ILE A 181 -31.17 4.39 36.88
N PHE A 182 -30.74 3.92 38.05
CA PHE A 182 -29.34 3.65 38.35
C PHE A 182 -28.75 2.56 37.44
N ALA A 183 -29.44 1.42 37.28
CA ALA A 183 -28.95 0.33 36.43
C ALA A 183 -28.85 0.74 34.94
N ILE A 184 -29.82 1.49 34.43
CA ILE A 184 -29.83 1.97 33.03
C ILE A 184 -28.68 2.96 32.79
N THR A 185 -28.48 3.94 33.67
CA THR A 185 -27.41 4.93 33.50
C THR A 185 -26.01 4.31 33.68
N PHE A 186 -25.85 3.37 34.62
CA PHE A 186 -24.60 2.64 34.80
C PHE A 186 -24.23 1.77 33.59
N SER A 187 -25.18 0.99 33.06
CA SER A 187 -24.97 0.18 31.85
C SER A 187 -24.65 1.04 30.62
N LEU A 188 -25.32 2.19 30.46
CA LEU A 188 -25.02 3.12 29.38
C LEU A 188 -23.62 3.73 29.51
N ALA A 189 -23.19 4.10 30.71
CA ALA A 189 -21.86 4.65 30.97
C ALA A 189 -20.75 3.64 30.68
N THR A 190 -20.93 2.37 31.07
CA THR A 190 -19.97 1.29 30.83
C THR A 190 -19.84 0.99 29.33
N LEU A 191 -20.95 0.87 28.61
CA LEU A 191 -20.95 0.69 27.15
C LEU A 191 -20.27 1.85 26.43
N CYS A 192 -20.59 3.11 26.79
CA CYS A 192 -19.95 4.28 26.18
C CYS A 192 -18.45 4.34 26.47
N SER A 193 -18.02 3.93 27.68
CA SER A 193 -16.60 3.87 28.06
C SER A 193 -15.83 2.83 27.24
N ILE A 194 -16.42 1.66 27.00
CA ILE A 194 -15.83 0.62 26.14
C ILE A 194 -15.71 1.11 24.69
N VAL A 195 -16.75 1.75 24.16
CA VAL A 195 -16.74 2.30 22.79
C VAL A 195 -15.71 3.43 22.65
N LEU A 196 -15.60 4.30 23.66
CA LEU A 196 -14.62 5.38 23.70
C LEU A 196 -13.19 4.82 23.73
N GLY A 197 -12.92 3.83 24.59
CA GLY A 197 -11.61 3.18 24.70
C GLY A 197 -11.17 2.55 23.38
N ARG A 198 -12.07 1.83 22.69
CA ARG A 198 -11.81 1.28 21.35
C ARG A 198 -11.54 2.37 20.32
N SER A 199 -12.36 3.42 20.29
CA SER A 199 -12.22 4.51 19.32
C SER A 199 -10.93 5.33 19.53
N LEU A 200 -10.47 5.48 20.78
CA LEU A 200 -9.18 6.11 21.10
C LEU A 200 -7.98 5.24 20.67
N SER A 201 -8.11 3.91 20.77
CA SER A 201 -7.08 2.99 20.27
C SER A 201 -6.94 3.04 18.74
N GLU A 202 -8.05 3.21 18.02
CA GLU A 202 -8.09 3.41 16.57
C GLU A 202 -7.53 4.78 16.14
N PHE A 203 -7.65 5.80 16.99
CA PHE A 203 -7.10 7.14 16.72
C PHE A 203 -5.57 7.21 16.84
N LYS A 204 -4.94 6.30 17.60
CA LYS A 204 -3.49 6.29 17.89
C LYS A 204 -2.69 5.39 16.94
N SER A 205 -3.34 4.53 16.16
CA SER A 205 -2.75 3.64 15.16
C SER A 205 -2.68 4.25 13.76
#